data_AF-A0A8H6V4H5-F1
#
_entry.id   AF-A0A8H6V4H5-F1
#
_cell.length_a   1.000
_cell.length_b   1.000
_cell.length_c   1.000
_cell.angle_alpha   90.00
_cell.angle_beta   90.00
_cell.angle_gamma   90.00
#
_symmetry.space_group_name_H-M   'P 1'
#
loop_
_entity.id
_entity.type
_entity.pdbx_description
1 polymer ?
#
loop_
_entity_poly.entity_id
_entity_poly.type
_entity_poly.pdbx_seq_one_letter_code
_entity_poly.pdbx_strand_id
1 'polypeptide(L)'
;MPSDGITHDHGRSRGTQAQSLFQPETNGLEGNANHTEEETLGLRIEPDDVRLQPDDETRYAWQIDEPELEPLFEKALSKHSVGAYMELSSEVGKSFRAVHRDQVVKGGRSSTDRLRTLQDEHAALEQAVRAAKEQNQSLQEEKMALERRLRDAEEEAARRLSEMGHKIATLEENISKHQRDTKQWMSVAECYERTYTQCSTGLNQAILFLQGLSAENCLPDGGSALANS
;
A
#
# COMPACT_ATOMS: atom_id res chain seq x y z
N MET A 1 14.84 -41.30 28.04
CA MET A 1 13.98 -42.08 27.13
C MET A 1 14.16 -41.50 25.74
N PRO A 2 14.96 -42.12 24.85
CA PRO A 2 15.06 -41.72 23.45
C PRO A 2 14.01 -42.46 22.62
N SER A 3 13.48 -41.83 21.58
CA SER A 3 12.72 -42.53 20.54
C SER A 3 13.01 -41.90 19.19
N ASP A 4 13.38 -42.80 18.29
CA ASP A 4 13.83 -42.62 16.92
C ASP A 4 12.74 -42.07 15.98
N GLY A 5 13.18 -41.54 14.84
CA GLY A 5 12.31 -41.20 13.72
C GLY A 5 13.08 -40.69 12.50
N ILE A 6 13.74 -41.60 11.79
CA ILE A 6 14.31 -41.40 10.44
C ILE A 6 13.20 -41.55 9.39
N THR A 7 13.17 -40.70 8.35
CA THR A 7 12.75 -41.12 7.00
C THR A 7 13.30 -40.19 5.91
N HIS A 8 14.05 -40.79 4.98
CA HIS A 8 14.33 -40.33 3.61
C HIS A 8 13.02 -40.22 2.80
N ASP A 9 12.94 -39.39 1.74
CA ASP A 9 13.14 -39.86 0.35
C ASP A 9 12.89 -38.77 -0.73
N HIS A 10 13.33 -39.12 -1.94
CA HIS A 10 13.65 -38.40 -3.16
C HIS A 10 12.48 -37.73 -3.92
N GLY A 11 12.82 -36.80 -4.83
CA GLY A 11 11.86 -36.32 -5.83
C GLY A 11 12.38 -35.31 -6.85
N ARG A 12 13.43 -35.64 -7.60
CA ARG A 12 13.91 -34.93 -8.80
C ARG A 12 12.93 -35.17 -9.96
N SER A 13 12.48 -34.14 -10.67
CA SER A 13 11.95 -34.34 -12.04
C SER A 13 12.17 -33.13 -12.95
N ARG A 14 13.05 -33.34 -13.94
CA ARG A 14 13.14 -32.59 -15.20
C ARG A 14 12.21 -33.29 -16.19
N GLY A 15 11.47 -32.53 -17.00
CA GLY A 15 10.66 -33.10 -18.08
C GLY A 15 10.38 -32.07 -19.17
N THR A 16 11.15 -32.15 -20.24
CA THR A 16 11.04 -31.46 -21.53
C THR A 16 10.04 -32.18 -22.44
N GLN A 17 9.30 -31.44 -23.29
CA GLN A 17 8.83 -31.73 -24.69
C GLN A 17 7.47 -31.05 -24.92
N ALA A 18 7.29 -30.07 -25.82
CA ALA A 18 7.48 -30.02 -27.29
C ALA A 18 6.30 -30.61 -28.10
N GLN A 19 5.65 -29.69 -28.86
CA GLN A 19 5.07 -29.83 -30.20
C GLN A 19 3.94 -30.84 -30.48
N SER A 20 2.83 -30.33 -31.02
CA SER A 20 2.17 -30.80 -32.26
C SER A 20 0.87 -29.99 -32.47
N LEU A 21 0.34 -29.63 -33.64
CA LEU A 21 0.73 -29.43 -35.04
C LEU A 21 -0.63 -29.29 -35.78
N PHE A 22 -0.82 -28.24 -36.60
CA PHE A 22 -1.66 -28.18 -37.82
C PHE A 22 -3.18 -28.55 -37.73
N GLN A 23 -4.14 -27.96 -38.43
CA GLN A 23 -4.18 -27.11 -39.63
C GLN A 23 -5.60 -26.49 -39.78
N PRO A 24 -5.80 -25.54 -40.71
CA PRO A 24 -7.05 -24.86 -41.03
C PRO A 24 -7.85 -25.60 -42.12
N GLU A 25 -9.07 -25.16 -42.40
CA GLU A 25 -9.87 -25.23 -43.65
C GLU A 25 -11.36 -25.02 -43.25
N THR A 26 -12.31 -24.48 -44.01
CA THR A 26 -12.44 -23.60 -45.17
C THR A 26 -13.95 -23.25 -45.26
N ASN A 27 -14.28 -22.16 -45.95
CA ASN A 27 -15.53 -21.91 -46.69
C ASN A 27 -16.83 -21.50 -45.96
N GLY A 28 -17.22 -20.26 -46.26
CA GLY A 28 -18.58 -19.75 -46.20
C GLY A 28 -18.69 -18.48 -47.07
N LEU A 29 -18.67 -18.67 -48.39
CA LEU A 29 -18.99 -17.63 -49.38
C LEU A 29 -20.50 -17.41 -49.41
N GLU A 30 -20.97 -16.33 -48.80
CA GLU A 30 -22.18 -15.58 -49.20
C GLU A 30 -21.83 -14.11 -48.89
N GLY A 31 -21.53 -13.27 -49.89
CA GLY A 31 -22.54 -12.76 -50.79
C GLY A 31 -23.23 -11.57 -50.14
N ASN A 32 -22.62 -10.38 -50.18
CA ASN A 32 -23.32 -9.14 -50.50
C ASN A 32 -22.32 -7.99 -50.64
N ALA A 33 -22.14 -7.61 -51.90
CA ALA A 33 -21.68 -6.28 -52.26
C ALA A 33 -22.60 -5.26 -51.58
N ASN A 34 -22.04 -4.44 -50.68
CA ASN A 34 -22.55 -3.12 -50.38
C ASN A 34 -21.45 -2.29 -49.73
N HIS A 35 -21.04 -1.25 -50.47
CA HIS A 35 -20.54 0.02 -49.96
C HIS A 35 -19.20 0.01 -49.21
N THR A 36 -18.11 0.00 -49.99
CA THR A 36 -17.08 1.05 -49.82
C THR A 36 -17.79 2.40 -49.83
N GLU A 37 -17.67 3.19 -48.75
CA GLU A 37 -17.85 4.66 -48.63
C GLU A 37 -18.39 5.06 -47.24
N GLU A 38 -17.61 4.88 -46.17
CA GLU A 38 -17.92 5.52 -44.88
C GLU A 38 -16.68 6.09 -44.15
N GLU A 39 -15.47 5.89 -44.67
CA GLU A 39 -14.25 6.11 -43.86
C GLU A 39 -13.55 7.46 -44.08
N THR A 40 -13.86 8.23 -45.13
CA THR A 40 -13.10 9.44 -45.47
C THR A 40 -13.73 10.76 -44.98
N LEU A 41 -15.00 10.75 -44.59
CA LEU A 41 -15.74 11.98 -44.26
C LEU A 41 -16.46 11.97 -42.92
N GLY A 42 -16.85 10.80 -42.40
CA GLY A 42 -17.78 10.69 -41.26
C GLY A 42 -19.14 11.38 -41.51
N LEU A 43 -19.45 11.70 -42.77
CA LEU A 43 -20.69 12.31 -43.22
C LEU A 43 -21.46 11.29 -44.06
N ARG A 44 -22.67 10.96 -43.62
CA ARG A 44 -23.63 10.25 -44.46
C ARG A 44 -24.40 11.29 -45.27
N ILE A 45 -24.07 11.40 -46.55
CA ILE A 45 -24.75 12.29 -47.51
C ILE A 45 -25.50 11.37 -48.47
N GLU A 46 -26.80 11.62 -48.67
CA GLU A 46 -27.55 10.84 -49.66
C GLU A 46 -27.08 11.22 -51.06
N PRO A 47 -26.98 10.27 -52.02
CA PRO A 47 -26.53 10.56 -53.38
C PRO A 47 -27.28 11.72 -54.04
N ASP A 48 -28.57 11.87 -53.73
CA ASP A 48 -29.43 12.95 -54.24
C ASP A 48 -29.09 14.34 -53.65
N ASP A 49 -28.44 14.37 -52.49
CA ASP A 49 -27.99 15.58 -51.81
C ASP A 49 -26.57 16.02 -52.21
N VAL A 50 -25.87 15.20 -53.01
CA VAL A 50 -24.53 15.54 -53.50
C VAL A 50 -24.64 16.55 -54.64
N ARG A 51 -24.21 17.77 -54.36
CA ARG A 51 -24.12 18.88 -55.30
C ARG A 51 -22.68 19.12 -55.73
N LEU A 52 -22.49 19.31 -57.04
CA LEU A 52 -21.20 19.73 -57.60
C LEU A 52 -20.81 21.14 -57.14
N GLN A 53 -21.82 21.99 -56.90
CA GLN A 53 -21.67 23.30 -56.27
C GLN A 53 -22.37 23.27 -54.91
N PRO A 54 -21.65 22.94 -53.82
CA PRO A 54 -22.20 22.93 -52.47
C PRO A 54 -22.58 24.35 -52.06
N ASP A 55 -23.70 24.52 -51.38
CA ASP A 55 -24.17 25.81 -50.88
C ASP A 55 -23.67 26.07 -49.44
N ASP A 56 -24.09 27.19 -48.83
CA ASP A 56 -23.72 27.52 -47.46
C ASP A 56 -24.31 26.58 -46.39
N GLU A 57 -25.30 25.77 -46.75
CA GLU A 57 -25.98 24.82 -45.86
C GLU A 57 -25.36 23.41 -45.91
N THR A 58 -24.62 23.11 -46.98
CA THR A 58 -23.89 21.83 -47.10
C THR A 58 -22.72 21.71 -46.11
N ARG A 59 -22.60 20.52 -45.50
CA ARG A 59 -21.58 20.17 -44.49
C ARG A 59 -20.24 19.74 -45.08
N TYR A 60 -20.14 19.62 -46.40
CA TYR A 60 -18.93 19.23 -47.10
C TYR A 60 -18.53 20.32 -48.11
N ALA A 61 -17.26 20.32 -48.49
CA ALA A 61 -16.72 21.13 -49.56
C ALA A 61 -15.82 20.24 -50.44
N TRP A 62 -15.64 20.61 -51.70
CA TRP A 62 -14.70 19.92 -52.58
C TRP A 62 -13.27 20.38 -52.26
N GLN A 63 -12.42 19.43 -51.90
CA GLN A 63 -10.97 19.63 -51.94
C GLN A 63 -10.48 19.17 -53.31
N ILE A 64 -9.97 20.12 -54.08
CA ILE A 64 -9.42 19.90 -55.42
C ILE A 64 -7.90 19.93 -55.28
N ASP A 65 -7.24 18.81 -55.57
CA ASP A 65 -5.79 18.70 -55.52
C ASP A 65 -5.16 19.12 -56.88
N GLU A 66 -5.91 19.05 -57.98
CA GLU A 66 -5.49 19.46 -59.33
C GLU A 66 -6.22 20.74 -59.81
N PRO A 67 -5.52 21.88 -59.90
CA PRO A 67 -6.14 23.18 -60.24
C PRO A 67 -6.84 23.21 -61.61
N GLU A 68 -6.46 22.33 -62.53
CA GLU A 68 -7.04 22.25 -63.89
C GLU A 68 -8.52 21.84 -63.87
N LEU A 69 -8.98 21.19 -62.80
CA LEU A 69 -10.37 20.76 -62.63
C LEU A 69 -11.25 21.82 -61.96
N GLU A 70 -10.68 22.89 -61.38
CA GLU A 70 -11.44 23.97 -60.73
C GLU A 70 -12.60 24.55 -61.60
N PRO A 71 -12.41 24.79 -62.91
CA PRO A 71 -13.48 25.32 -63.77
C PRO A 71 -14.71 24.40 -63.88
N LEU A 72 -14.56 23.11 -63.60
CA LEU A 72 -15.67 22.16 -63.61
C LEU A 72 -16.60 22.35 -62.39
N PHE A 73 -16.12 22.96 -61.31
CA PHE A 73 -16.91 23.20 -60.08
C PHE A 73 -17.59 24.57 -60.04
N GLU A 74 -17.34 25.44 -61.03
CA GLU A 74 -17.96 26.77 -61.12
C GLU A 74 -19.44 26.72 -61.56
N LYS A 75 -19.88 25.60 -62.13
CA LYS A 75 -21.21 25.44 -62.72
C LYS A 75 -21.90 24.19 -62.16
N ALA A 76 -23.22 24.27 -62.05
CA ALA A 76 -24.06 23.11 -61.74
C ALA A 76 -23.94 22.03 -62.83
N LEU A 77 -24.08 20.77 -62.43
CA LEU A 77 -23.94 19.59 -63.31
C LEU A 77 -24.84 19.66 -64.55
N SER A 78 -26.04 20.24 -64.42
CA SER A 78 -27.00 20.42 -65.52
C SER A 78 -26.54 21.36 -66.64
N LYS A 79 -25.48 22.15 -66.43
CA LYS A 79 -24.91 23.09 -67.41
C LYS A 79 -23.63 22.57 -68.07
N HIS A 80 -23.19 21.37 -67.71
CA HIS A 80 -22.00 20.75 -68.26
C HIS A 80 -22.32 19.87 -69.47
N SER A 81 -21.31 19.69 -70.33
CA SER A 81 -21.42 18.72 -71.43
C SER A 81 -21.29 17.30 -70.89
N VAL A 82 -21.72 16.31 -71.68
CA VAL A 82 -21.53 14.89 -71.35
C VAL A 82 -20.04 14.56 -71.17
N GLY A 83 -19.14 15.24 -71.90
CA GLY A 83 -17.69 15.06 -71.75
C GLY A 83 -17.17 15.47 -70.37
N ALA A 84 -17.64 16.62 -69.85
CA ALA A 84 -17.28 17.09 -68.51
C ALA A 84 -17.82 16.17 -67.40
N TYR A 85 -18.98 15.53 -67.61
CA TYR A 85 -19.47 14.50 -66.68
C TYR A 85 -18.55 13.28 -66.63
N MET A 86 -18.09 12.80 -67.79
CA MET A 86 -17.19 11.65 -67.85
C MET A 86 -15.88 11.93 -67.12
N GLU A 87 -15.33 13.13 -67.30
CA GLU A 87 -14.11 13.60 -66.61
C GLU A 87 -14.31 13.70 -65.09
N LEU A 88 -15.41 14.30 -64.62
CA LEU A 88 -15.73 14.34 -63.19
C LEU A 88 -15.86 12.92 -62.60
N SER A 89 -16.50 12.00 -63.33
CA SER A 89 -16.68 10.63 -62.87
C SER A 89 -15.38 9.81 -62.84
N SER A 90 -14.38 10.16 -63.65
CA SER A 90 -13.09 9.47 -63.66
C SER A 90 -12.13 9.99 -62.60
N GLU A 91 -12.23 11.27 -62.25
CA GLU A 91 -11.30 11.96 -61.35
C GLU A 91 -11.80 12.07 -59.90
N VAL A 92 -13.07 11.74 -59.63
CA VAL A 92 -13.60 11.68 -58.27
C VAL A 92 -12.81 10.66 -57.44
N GLY A 93 -12.33 11.11 -56.26
CA GLY A 93 -11.50 10.31 -55.35
C GLY A 93 -10.01 10.27 -55.71
N LYS A 94 -9.61 10.78 -56.88
CA LYS A 94 -8.19 10.89 -57.28
C LYS A 94 -7.70 12.34 -57.17
N SER A 95 -8.30 13.21 -57.98
CA SER A 95 -7.87 14.61 -58.13
C SER A 95 -8.75 15.58 -57.37
N PHE A 96 -9.94 15.14 -56.96
CA PHE A 96 -10.79 15.87 -56.04
C PHE A 96 -11.55 14.91 -55.12
N ARG A 97 -11.86 15.37 -53.90
CA ARG A 97 -12.65 14.63 -52.92
C ARG A 97 -13.51 15.57 -52.10
N ALA A 98 -14.65 15.08 -51.64
CA ALA A 98 -15.41 15.81 -50.63
C ALA A 98 -14.66 15.73 -49.29
N VAL A 99 -14.51 16.87 -48.61
CA VAL A 99 -13.98 16.99 -47.24
C VAL A 99 -14.98 17.74 -46.37
N HIS A 100 -14.92 17.55 -45.05
CA HIS A 100 -15.75 18.35 -44.13
C HIS A 100 -15.37 19.83 -44.26
N ARG A 101 -16.36 20.73 -44.34
CA ARG A 101 -16.12 22.17 -44.59
C ARG A 101 -15.13 22.79 -43.59
N ASP A 102 -15.23 22.39 -42.32
CA ASP A 102 -14.31 22.83 -41.26
C ASP A 102 -12.83 22.43 -41.47
N GLN A 103 -12.54 21.37 -42.24
CA GLN A 103 -11.17 20.94 -42.53
C GLN A 103 -10.51 21.88 -43.53
N VAL A 104 -11.26 22.37 -44.52
CA VAL A 104 -10.79 23.37 -45.50
C VAL A 104 -10.44 24.69 -44.80
N VAL A 105 -11.28 25.11 -43.84
CA VAL A 105 -11.06 26.33 -43.05
C VAL A 105 -9.88 26.19 -42.07
N LYS A 106 -9.67 25.00 -41.50
CA LYS A 106 -8.53 24.71 -40.60
C LYS A 106 -7.17 24.60 -41.30
N GLY A 107 -7.15 24.54 -42.63
CA GLY A 107 -5.93 24.65 -43.44
C GLY A 107 -5.26 26.03 -43.37
N GLY A 108 -5.96 27.05 -42.84
CA GLY A 108 -5.46 28.44 -42.76
C GLY A 108 -4.43 28.73 -41.67
N ARG A 109 -4.19 27.82 -40.69
CA ARG A 109 -3.00 27.93 -39.84
C ARG A 109 -1.83 27.34 -40.60
N SER A 110 -0.94 28.21 -41.07
CA SER A 110 0.28 27.83 -41.79
C SER A 110 1.00 26.70 -41.04
N SER A 111 1.43 25.67 -41.76
CA SER A 111 2.17 24.52 -41.18
C SER A 111 3.34 24.96 -40.28
N THR A 112 3.92 26.13 -40.56
CA THR A 112 4.93 26.79 -39.73
C THR A 112 4.43 27.21 -38.33
N ASP A 113 3.19 27.70 -38.18
CA ASP A 113 2.66 28.10 -36.88
C ASP A 113 2.37 26.90 -35.98
N ARG A 114 1.94 25.78 -36.57
CA ARG A 114 1.76 24.51 -35.85
C ARG A 114 3.11 23.97 -35.39
N LEU A 115 4.12 24.00 -36.27
CA LEU A 115 5.48 23.57 -35.93
C LEU A 115 6.07 24.40 -34.79
N ARG A 116 5.89 25.72 -34.82
CA ARG A 116 6.37 26.62 -33.76
C ARG A 116 5.69 26.34 -32.42
N THR A 117 4.37 26.14 -32.43
CA THR A 117 3.61 25.78 -31.22
C THR A 117 4.12 24.48 -30.61
N LEU A 118 4.34 23.45 -31.44
CA LEU A 118 4.88 22.16 -30.98
C LEU A 118 6.32 22.28 -30.45
N GLN A 119 7.15 23.15 -31.03
CA GLN A 119 8.50 23.41 -30.55
C GLN A 119 8.49 24.07 -29.17
N ASP A 120 7.61 25.05 -28.97
CA ASP A 120 7.44 25.74 -27.68
C ASP A 120 6.90 24.76 -26.60
N GLU A 121 5.92 23.92 -26.96
CA GLU A 121 5.40 22.86 -26.08
C GLU A 121 6.48 21.82 -25.73
N HIS A 122 7.28 21.39 -26.70
CA HIS A 122 8.38 20.46 -26.47
C HIS A 122 9.41 21.04 -25.51
N ALA A 123 9.80 22.30 -25.69
CA ALA A 123 10.73 22.98 -24.78
C ALA A 123 10.16 23.10 -23.36
N ALA A 124 8.88 23.42 -23.23
CA ALA A 124 8.19 23.49 -21.94
C ALA A 124 8.13 22.12 -21.26
N LEU A 125 7.81 21.06 -22.01
CA LEU A 125 7.79 19.67 -21.50
C LEU A 125 9.18 19.22 -21.07
N GLU A 126 10.22 19.49 -21.85
CA GLU A 126 11.60 19.17 -21.46
C GLU A 126 12.01 19.88 -20.16
N GLN A 127 11.63 21.15 -20.00
CA GLN A 127 11.89 21.89 -18.77
C GLN A 127 11.12 21.30 -17.58
N ALA A 128 9.85 20.96 -17.75
CA ALA A 128 9.05 20.32 -16.71
C ALA A 128 9.63 18.96 -16.30
N VAL A 129 10.08 18.16 -17.26
CA VAL A 129 10.73 16.86 -16.99
C VAL A 129 12.04 17.05 -16.23
N ARG A 130 12.86 18.04 -16.58
CA ARG A 130 14.09 18.35 -15.82
C ARG A 130 13.77 18.75 -14.39
N ALA A 131 12.85 19.70 -14.19
CA ALA A 131 12.45 20.14 -12.85
C ALA A 131 11.87 19.00 -12.02
N ALA A 132 11.02 18.15 -12.60
CA ALA A 132 10.46 16.99 -11.93
C ALA A 132 11.53 15.94 -11.56
N LYS A 133 12.57 15.77 -12.38
CA LYS A 133 13.69 14.88 -12.07
C LYS A 133 14.52 15.41 -10.90
N GLU A 134 14.83 16.71 -10.90
CA GLU A 134 15.57 17.36 -9.81
C GLU A 134 14.78 17.28 -8.49
N GLN A 135 13.47 17.57 -8.53
CA GLN A 135 12.61 17.45 -7.37
C GLN A 135 12.53 16.00 -6.85
N ASN A 136 12.40 15.01 -7.75
CA ASN A 136 12.41 13.60 -7.34
C ASN A 136 13.74 13.20 -6.71
N GLN A 137 14.87 13.66 -7.24
CA GLN A 137 16.19 13.41 -6.65
C GLN A 137 16.28 14.00 -5.24
N SER A 138 15.87 15.26 -5.07
CA SER A 138 15.87 15.93 -3.77
C SER A 138 14.97 15.21 -2.75
N LEU A 139 13.74 14.83 -3.15
CA LEU A 139 12.84 14.07 -2.28
C LEU A 139 13.39 12.68 -1.95
N GLN A 140 14.11 12.05 -2.88
CA GLN A 140 14.72 10.75 -2.63
C GLN A 140 15.89 10.83 -1.64
N GLU A 141 16.68 11.90 -1.69
CA GLU A 141 17.71 12.19 -0.70
C GLU A 141 17.11 12.47 0.69
N GLU A 142 16.07 13.28 0.76
CA GLU A 142 15.35 13.57 2.01
C GLU A 142 14.75 12.30 2.59
N LYS A 143 14.10 11.47 1.77
CA LYS A 143 13.58 10.16 2.18
C LYS A 143 14.67 9.28 2.76
N MET A 144 15.81 9.16 2.10
CA MET A 144 16.95 8.38 2.62
C MET A 144 17.47 8.93 3.95
N ALA A 145 17.50 10.26 4.13
CA ALA A 145 17.90 10.88 5.38
C ALA A 145 16.90 10.59 6.51
N LEU A 146 15.60 10.69 6.24
CA LEU A 146 14.54 10.37 7.19
C LEU A 146 14.55 8.89 7.57
N GLU A 147 14.73 7.99 6.60
CA GLU A 147 14.83 6.55 6.86
C GLU A 147 16.05 6.20 7.74
N ARG A 148 17.19 6.87 7.57
CA ARG A 148 18.34 6.70 8.48
C ARG A 148 17.99 7.15 9.89
N ARG A 149 17.43 8.35 10.04
CA ARG A 149 17.03 8.89 11.35
C ARG A 149 16.00 8.01 12.06
N LEU A 150 15.08 7.43 11.30
CA LEU A 150 14.10 6.49 11.83
C LEU A 150 14.78 5.24 12.39
N ARG A 151 15.69 4.61 11.61
CA ARG A 151 16.45 3.45 12.06
C ARG A 151 17.28 3.74 13.32
N ASP A 152 17.96 4.88 13.36
CA ASP A 152 18.78 5.27 14.52
C ASP A 152 17.90 5.46 15.78
N ALA A 153 16.72 6.05 15.61
CA ALA A 153 15.76 6.23 16.70
C ALA A 153 15.16 4.90 17.19
N GLU A 154 14.85 3.98 16.28
CA GLU A 154 14.38 2.64 16.60
C GLU A 154 15.44 1.83 17.36
N GLU A 155 16.70 1.89 16.92
CA GLU A 155 17.81 1.22 17.60
C GLU A 155 18.06 1.79 19.00
N GLU A 156 18.02 3.12 19.16
CA GLU A 156 18.10 3.77 20.46
C GLU A 156 16.94 3.38 21.38
N ALA A 157 15.71 3.31 20.85
CA ALA A 157 14.54 2.86 21.62
C ALA A 157 14.70 1.40 22.07
N ALA A 158 15.16 0.52 21.18
CA ALA A 158 15.43 -0.88 21.49
C ALA A 158 16.50 -1.04 22.58
N ARG A 159 17.59 -0.25 22.51
CA ARG A 159 18.64 -0.22 23.54
C ARG A 159 18.09 0.21 24.90
N ARG A 160 17.28 1.26 24.96
CA ARG A 160 16.65 1.72 26.21
C ARG A 160 15.69 0.71 26.81
N LEU A 161 14.89 0.05 25.97
CA LEU A 161 13.98 -1.01 26.43
C LEU A 161 14.77 -2.19 27.01
N SER A 162 15.85 -2.60 26.35
CA SER A 162 16.75 -3.64 26.87
C SER A 162 17.33 -3.23 28.22
N GLU A 163 17.87 -2.01 28.34
CA GLU A 163 18.45 -1.51 29.60
C GLU A 163 17.41 -1.48 30.74
N MET A 164 16.22 -0.98 30.46
CA MET A 164 15.12 -0.96 31.44
C MET A 164 14.71 -2.38 31.84
N GLY A 165 14.66 -3.32 30.89
CA GLY A 165 14.41 -4.73 31.16
C GLY A 165 15.42 -5.33 32.14
N HIS A 166 16.72 -5.05 31.96
CA HIS A 166 17.76 -5.51 32.89
C HIS A 166 17.59 -4.89 34.30
N LYS A 167 17.22 -3.62 34.38
CA LYS A 167 16.96 -2.94 35.66
C LYS A 167 15.76 -3.56 36.38
N ILE A 168 14.67 -3.84 35.65
CA ILE A 168 13.49 -4.51 36.20
C ILE A 168 13.87 -5.88 36.76
N ALA A 169 14.56 -6.71 35.98
CA ALA A 169 14.99 -8.04 36.43
C ALA A 169 15.86 -7.97 37.70
N THR A 170 16.78 -7.01 37.77
CA THR A 170 17.63 -6.80 38.96
C THR A 170 16.78 -6.38 40.17
N LEU A 171 15.81 -5.49 39.99
CA LEU A 171 14.91 -5.07 41.07
C LEU A 171 14.01 -6.22 41.54
N GLU A 172 13.50 -7.04 40.62
CA GLU A 172 12.70 -8.23 40.95
C GLU A 172 13.48 -9.26 41.76
N GLU A 173 14.76 -9.48 41.42
CA GLU A 173 15.65 -10.33 42.20
C GLU A 173 15.85 -9.80 43.62
N ASN A 174 16.10 -8.50 43.75
CA ASN A 174 16.28 -7.84 45.06
C ASN A 174 15.01 -7.89 45.91
N ILE A 175 13.83 -7.63 45.31
CA ILE A 175 12.54 -7.76 46.00
C ILE A 175 12.35 -9.20 46.50
N SER A 176 12.62 -10.19 45.64
CA SER A 176 12.50 -11.60 46.01
C SER A 176 13.45 -11.98 47.14
N LYS A 177 14.68 -11.43 47.13
CA LYS A 177 15.65 -11.61 48.22
C LYS A 177 15.14 -11.01 49.53
N HIS A 178 14.71 -9.75 49.52
CA HIS A 178 14.19 -9.10 50.71
C HIS A 178 12.96 -9.82 51.28
N GLN A 179 12.06 -10.31 50.42
CA GLN A 179 10.92 -11.11 50.85
C GLN A 179 11.35 -12.41 51.56
N ARG A 180 12.39 -13.09 51.08
CA ARG A 180 12.95 -14.27 51.77
C ARG A 180 13.51 -13.89 53.14
N ASP A 181 14.28 -12.81 53.20
CA ASP A 181 14.89 -12.34 54.45
C ASP A 181 13.80 -11.97 55.47
N THR A 182 12.74 -11.25 55.05
CA THR A 182 11.60 -10.93 55.90
C THR A 182 10.92 -12.20 56.45
N LYS A 183 10.67 -13.21 55.60
CA LYS A 183 10.08 -14.49 56.04
C LYS A 183 10.97 -15.23 57.04
N GLN A 184 12.28 -15.21 56.81
CA GLN A 184 13.25 -15.80 57.73
C GLN A 184 13.21 -15.10 59.09
N TRP A 185 13.26 -13.76 59.11
CA TRP A 185 13.20 -12.99 60.34
C TRP A 185 11.88 -13.13 61.09
N MET A 186 10.75 -13.23 60.38
CA MET A 186 9.46 -13.53 61.00
C MET A 186 9.47 -14.89 61.70
N SER A 187 10.01 -15.93 61.05
CA SER A 187 10.12 -17.26 61.66
C SER A 187 11.00 -17.27 62.92
N VAL A 188 12.10 -16.50 62.89
CA VAL A 188 13.00 -16.33 64.03
C VAL A 188 12.28 -15.61 65.18
N ALA A 189 11.56 -14.53 64.89
CA ALA A 189 10.79 -13.78 65.88
C ALA A 189 9.71 -14.67 66.54
N GLU A 190 8.96 -15.44 65.74
CA GLU A 190 7.96 -16.40 66.25
C GLU A 190 8.59 -17.47 67.16
N CYS A 191 9.80 -17.94 66.85
CA CYS A 191 10.53 -18.88 67.69
C CYS A 191 10.92 -18.26 69.04
N TYR A 192 11.44 -17.03 69.01
CA TYR A 192 11.77 -16.29 70.24
C TYR A 192 10.54 -16.01 71.09
N GLU A 193 9.42 -15.61 70.48
CA GLU A 193 8.16 -15.38 71.20
C GLU A 193 7.65 -16.66 71.86
N ARG A 194 7.69 -17.79 71.14
CA ARG A 194 7.29 -19.09 71.68
C ARG A 194 8.17 -19.53 72.85
N THR A 195 9.48 -19.38 72.72
CA THR A 195 10.42 -19.77 73.80
C THR A 195 10.28 -18.86 75.01
N TYR A 196 10.11 -17.55 74.80
CA TYR A 196 9.86 -16.59 75.88
C TYR A 196 8.57 -16.89 76.65
N THR A 197 7.47 -17.15 75.94
CA THR A 197 6.17 -17.48 76.55
C THR A 197 6.22 -18.79 77.33
N GLN A 198 6.92 -19.81 76.82
CA GLN A 198 7.16 -21.07 77.54
C GLN A 198 7.98 -20.86 78.82
N CYS A 199 9.11 -20.14 78.72
CA CYS A 199 9.97 -19.87 79.87
C CYS A 199 9.26 -19.05 80.94
N SER A 200 8.56 -17.97 80.56
CA SER A 200 7.81 -17.14 81.51
C SER A 200 6.68 -17.91 82.18
N THR A 201 5.95 -18.76 81.43
CA THR A 201 4.92 -19.64 82.00
C THR A 201 5.52 -20.63 83.00
N GLY A 202 6.62 -21.30 82.65
CA GLY A 202 7.31 -22.24 83.54
C GLY A 202 7.84 -21.57 84.80
N LEU A 203 8.41 -20.37 84.68
CA LEU A 203 8.85 -19.57 85.84
C LEU A 203 7.68 -19.18 86.74
N ASN A 204 6.57 -18.72 86.16
CA ASN A 204 5.36 -18.38 86.92
C ASN A 204 4.81 -19.59 87.68
N GLN A 205 4.79 -20.78 87.05
CA GLN A 205 4.39 -22.03 87.70
C GLN A 205 5.31 -22.40 88.86
N ALA A 206 6.63 -22.31 88.68
CA ALA A 206 7.60 -22.58 89.73
C ALA A 206 7.45 -21.63 90.93
N ILE A 207 7.23 -20.34 90.67
CA ILE A 207 6.95 -19.34 91.71
C ILE A 207 5.69 -19.72 92.50
N LEU A 208 4.59 -20.04 91.82
CA LEU A 208 3.34 -20.44 92.49
C LEU A 208 3.50 -21.72 93.31
N PHE A 209 4.24 -22.71 92.80
CA PHE A 209 4.52 -23.95 93.52
C PHE A 209 5.31 -23.70 94.81
N LEU A 210 6.38 -22.90 94.74
CA LEU A 210 7.19 -22.54 95.91
C LEU A 210 6.39 -21.73 96.94
N GLN A 211 5.50 -20.84 96.49
CA GLN A 211 4.59 -20.11 97.37
C GLN A 211 3.60 -21.06 98.07
N GLY A 212 3.08 -22.07 97.37
CA GLY A 212 2.19 -23.10 97.94
C GLY A 212 2.87 -23.92 99.03
N LEU A 213 4.10 -24.39 98.80
CA LEU A 213 4.89 -25.12 99.81
C LEU A 213 5.20 -24.26 101.05
N SER A 214 5.46 -22.96 100.84
CA SER A 214 5.65 -22.02 101.94
C SER A 214 4.37 -21.85 102.78
N ALA A 215 3.20 -21.89 102.14
CA ALA A 215 1.90 -21.79 102.81
C ALA A 215 1.48 -23.09 103.54
N GLU A 216 1.78 -24.28 102.99
CA GLU A 216 1.49 -25.58 103.64
C GLU A 216 2.38 -25.85 104.86
N ASN A 217 3.59 -25.29 104.90
CA ASN A 217 4.45 -25.33 106.09
C ASN A 217 3.99 -24.35 107.20
N CYS A 218 2.89 -23.63 107.01
CA CYS A 218 2.27 -22.72 107.97
C CYS A 218 0.87 -23.21 108.40
N LEU A 219 0.79 -24.26 109.23
CA LEU A 219 -0.38 -24.54 110.09
C LEU A 219 0.08 -24.90 111.52
N PRO A 220 -0.78 -24.66 112.54
CA PRO A 220 -0.37 -23.99 113.76
C PRO A 220 -0.05 -24.96 114.90
N ASP A 221 1.05 -24.71 115.60
CA ASP A 221 1.25 -25.13 116.98
C ASP A 221 1.60 -23.82 117.71
N GLY A 222 0.82 -23.29 118.63
CA GLY A 222 0.08 -23.95 119.70
C GLY A 222 0.38 -23.06 120.91
N GLY A 223 -0.65 -22.37 121.41
CA GLY A 223 -0.47 -21.35 122.44
C GLY A 223 0.12 -21.91 123.74
N SER A 224 0.94 -21.08 124.39
CA SER A 224 1.14 -21.00 125.84
C SER A 224 1.86 -19.65 126.06
N ALA A 225 1.17 -18.55 126.36
CA ALA A 225 0.51 -18.22 127.62
C ALA A 225 1.41 -18.47 128.85
N LEU A 226 1.57 -17.39 129.64
CA LEU A 226 2.08 -17.31 131.01
C LEU A 226 3.62 -17.34 131.15
N ALA A 227 4.28 -16.61 132.04
CA ALA A 227 3.96 -15.50 132.92
C ALA A 227 5.28 -15.10 133.63
N ASN A 228 5.33 -13.86 134.10
CA ASN A 228 6.00 -13.37 135.30
C ASN A 228 7.53 -13.15 135.37
N SER A 229 7.79 -11.90 135.80
CA SER A 229 8.79 -11.39 136.75
C SER A 229 10.15 -10.96 136.21
#